data_AF-A0A7X7SFK5-F1
#
_entry.id   AF-A0A7X7SFK5-F1
#
_cell.length_a   1.000
_cell.length_b   1.000
_cell.length_c   1.000
_cell.angle_alpha   90.00
_cell.angle_beta   90.00
_cell.angle_gamma   90.00
#
_symmetry.space_group_name_H-M   'P 1'
#
loop_
_entity.id
_entity.type
_entity.pdbx_description
1 polymer ?
#
loop_
_entity_poly.entity_id
_entity_poly.type
_entity_poly.pdbx_seq_one_letter_code
_entity_poly.pdbx_strand_id
1 'polypeptide(L)'
;MLAYNCYPSRRPITIYVRNATEGGPFEKKGTLDSQYTEWGTCGINVNSVPLTIPLKDGQIFEIVAVDPGNDNCPDGDPLTLGCRANNVFLLGNAKGGDFIFG
;
A
#
# COMPACT_ATOMS: atom_id res chain seq x y z
N MET A 1 -6.15 -3.95 -8.30
CA MET A 1 -4.75 -4.30 -7.96
C MET A 1 -4.71 -5.27 -6.77
N LEU A 2 -3.65 -6.07 -6.65
CA LEU A 2 -3.30 -6.80 -5.43
C LEU A 2 -2.08 -6.15 -4.77
N ALA A 3 -2.14 -5.88 -3.47
CA ALA A 3 -1.03 -5.39 -2.68
C ALA A 3 -0.48 -6.50 -1.78
N TYR A 4 0.84 -6.61 -1.74
CA TYR A 4 1.59 -7.57 -0.93
C TYR A 4 2.53 -6.81 0.02
N ASN A 5 2.70 -7.29 1.25
CA ASN A 5 3.62 -6.67 2.21
C ASN A 5 5.01 -7.31 2.14
N CYS A 6 5.86 -6.72 1.30
CA CYS A 6 7.29 -7.02 1.21
C CYS A 6 8.19 -5.96 1.85
N TYR A 7 7.67 -5.26 2.86
CA TYR A 7 8.41 -4.22 3.55
C TYR A 7 9.61 -4.79 4.33
N PRO A 8 10.86 -4.28 4.14
CA PRO A 8 12.06 -4.90 4.69
C PRO A 8 12.10 -5.06 6.22
N SER A 9 11.46 -4.15 6.96
CA SER A 9 11.39 -4.22 8.43
C SER A 9 10.49 -5.36 8.92
N ARG A 10 9.81 -6.09 8.02
CA ARG A 10 8.92 -7.23 8.32
C ARG A 10 7.84 -6.91 9.36
N ARG A 11 7.44 -5.65 9.43
CA ARG A 11 6.35 -5.18 10.29
C ARG A 11 5.03 -5.18 9.53
N PRO A 12 3.88 -5.26 10.24
CA PRO A 12 2.60 -4.98 9.64
C PRO A 12 2.56 -3.56 9.06
N ILE A 13 2.03 -3.42 7.85
CA ILE A 13 1.82 -2.11 7.21
C ILE A 13 0.32 -1.88 7.00
N THR A 14 -0.12 -0.64 7.17
CA THR A 14 -1.50 -0.25 6.86
C THR A 14 -1.56 0.43 5.50
N ILE A 15 -2.45 -0.04 4.64
CA ILE A 15 -2.63 0.52 3.30
C ILE A 15 -3.74 1.57 3.33
N TYR A 16 -3.40 2.77 2.86
CA TYR A 16 -4.31 3.88 2.65
C TYR A 16 -4.39 4.20 1.17
N VAL A 17 -5.59 4.53 0.68
CA VAL A 17 -5.82 4.86 -0.73
C VAL A 17 -6.68 6.11 -0.82
N ARG A 18 -6.32 7.03 -1.71
CA ARG A 18 -7.20 8.13 -2.12
C ARG A 18 -7.35 8.18 -3.63
N ASN A 19 -8.51 8.64 -4.09
CA ASN A 19 -8.72 8.99 -5.48
C ASN A 19 -8.10 10.38 -5.74
N ALA A 20 -6.96 10.41 -6.42
CA ALA A 20 -6.26 11.66 -6.73
C ALA A 20 -6.90 12.42 -7.90
N THR A 21 -7.70 11.76 -8.74
CA THR A 21 -8.44 12.42 -9.83
C THR A 21 -9.58 13.29 -9.32
N GLU A 22 -10.38 12.75 -8.40
CA GLU A 22 -11.52 13.49 -7.82
C GLU A 22 -11.09 14.39 -6.66
N GLY A 23 -9.92 14.12 -6.08
CA GLY A 23 -9.52 14.66 -4.79
C GLY A 23 -10.29 13.99 -3.66
N GLY A 24 -9.70 13.97 -2.46
CA GLY A 24 -10.35 13.37 -1.30
C GLY A 24 -9.38 12.93 -0.21
N PRO A 25 -9.92 12.54 0.96
CA PRO A 25 -9.12 12.00 2.05
C PRO A 25 -8.59 10.61 1.71
N PHE A 26 -7.56 10.19 2.44
CA PHE A 26 -7.11 8.81 2.44
C PHE A 26 -8.10 7.91 3.16
N GLU A 27 -8.46 6.81 2.53
CA GLU A 27 -9.26 5.74 3.13
C GLU A 27 -8.37 4.56 3.50
N LYS A 28 -8.46 4.09 4.74
CA LYS A 28 -7.81 2.85 5.18
C LYS A 28 -8.46 1.67 4.48
N LYS A 29 -7.70 0.90 3.71
CA LYS A 29 -8.19 -0.31 3.02
C LYS A 29 -7.93 -1.59 3.82
N GLY A 30 -6.89 -1.60 4.64
CA GLY A 30 -6.58 -2.75 5.49
C GLY A 30 -5.16 -2.70 6.03
N THR A 31 -4.83 -3.68 6.88
CA THR A 31 -3.48 -3.90 7.40
C THR A 31 -3.00 -5.25 6.88
N LEU A 32 -1.77 -5.28 6.39
CA LEU A 32 -1.11 -6.49 5.89
C LEU A 32 0.04 -6.84 6.82
N ASP A 33 0.00 -8.05 7.38
CA ASP A 33 1.16 -8.64 8.05
C ASP A 33 2.28 -8.90 7.05
N SER A 34 3.50 -9.09 7.56
CA SER A 34 4.66 -9.42 6.72
C SER A 34 4.42 -10.70 5.91
N GLN A 35 4.73 -10.65 4.61
CA GLN A 35 4.60 -11.80 3.70
C GLN A 35 5.94 -12.42 3.32
N TYR A 36 6.97 -12.12 4.11
CA TYR A 36 8.24 -12.85 4.04
C TYR A 36 8.05 -14.28 4.54
N THR A 37 8.54 -15.23 3.75
CA THR A 37 8.74 -16.62 4.19
C THR A 37 9.85 -16.70 5.25
N GLU A 38 9.93 -17.83 5.95
CA GLU A 38 11.00 -18.11 6.90
C GLU A 38 12.41 -17.98 6.29
N TRP A 39 12.53 -18.32 4.99
CA TRP A 39 13.77 -18.22 4.21
C TRP A 39 14.07 -16.79 3.71
N GLY A 40 13.26 -15.80 4.11
CA GLY A 40 13.47 -14.40 3.75
C GLY A 40 13.05 -14.04 2.32
N THR A 41 12.32 -14.92 1.63
CA THR A 41 11.74 -14.59 0.31
C THR A 41 10.39 -13.91 0.50
N CYS A 42 10.17 -12.77 -0.14
CA CYS A 42 8.86 -12.13 -0.20
C CYS A 42 8.30 -12.13 -1.63
N GLY A 43 6.98 -12.29 -1.75
CA GLY A 43 6.28 -12.31 -3.02
C GLY A 43 5.08 -13.23 -2.98
N ILE A 44 4.53 -13.56 -4.15
CA ILE A 44 3.40 -14.48 -4.29
C ILE A 44 3.85 -15.88 -3.85
N ASN A 45 3.40 -16.31 -2.66
CA ASN A 45 3.60 -17.65 -2.15
C ASN A 45 2.29 -18.20 -1.55
N VAL A 46 2.26 -19.49 -1.21
CA VAL A 46 1.06 -20.21 -0.73
C VAL A 46 0.45 -19.61 0.55
N ASN A 47 1.23 -18.89 1.35
CA ASN A 47 0.79 -18.28 2.60
C ASN A 47 0.54 -16.77 2.46
N SER A 48 0.73 -16.19 1.26
CA SER A 48 0.54 -14.76 1.05
C SER A 48 -0.90 -14.45 0.75
N VAL A 49 -1.54 -13.70 1.66
CA VAL A 49 -2.90 -13.18 1.49
C VAL A 49 -2.84 -11.71 1.07
N PRO A 50 -2.94 -11.38 -0.24
CA PRO A 50 -2.87 -9.99 -0.68
C PRO A 50 -4.11 -9.20 -0.27
N LEU A 51 -3.95 -7.87 -0.19
CA LEU A 51 -5.08 -6.95 -0.11
C LEU A 51 -5.53 -6.58 -1.53
N THR A 52 -6.81 -6.82 -1.83
CA THR A 52 -7.42 -6.36 -3.08
C THR A 52 -7.77 -4.88 -2.98
N ILE A 53 -7.20 -4.07 -3.86
CA ILE A 53 -7.50 -2.64 -3.97
C ILE A 53 -8.30 -2.41 -5.26
N PRO A 54 -9.59 -2.03 -5.17
CA PRO A 54 -10.38 -1.70 -6.34
C PRO A 54 -9.91 -0.36 -6.90
N LEU A 55 -9.45 -0.37 -8.14
CA LEU A 55 -9.12 0.85 -8.90
C LEU A 55 -10.14 1.00 -10.00
N LYS A 56 -10.71 2.20 -10.14
CA LYS A 56 -11.67 2.51 -11.20
C LYS A 56 -10.92 2.95 -12.46
N ASP A 57 -11.36 2.44 -13.61
CA ASP A 57 -10.76 2.74 -14.91
C ASP A 57 -10.75 4.25 -15.19
N GLY A 58 -9.60 4.74 -15.65
CA GLY A 58 -9.39 6.14 -16.02
C GLY A 58 -9.16 7.09 -14.84
N GLN A 59 -9.07 6.58 -13.60
CA GLN A 59 -8.81 7.39 -12.40
C GLN A 59 -7.43 7.13 -11.83
N ILE A 60 -6.81 8.19 -11.29
CA ILE A 60 -5.51 8.15 -10.63
C ILE A 60 -5.75 7.93 -9.14
N PHE A 61 -5.07 6.95 -8.58
CA PHE A 61 -5.10 6.63 -7.15
C PHE A 61 -3.72 6.81 -6.55
N GLU A 62 -3.64 7.49 -5.41
CA GLU A 62 -2.45 7.45 -4.57
C GLU A 62 -2.63 6.37 -3.51
N ILE A 63 -1.64 5.48 -3.40
CA ILE A 63 -1.61 4.39 -2.46
C ILE A 63 -0.41 4.58 -1.56
N VAL A 64 -0.66 4.71 -0.26
CA VAL A 64 0.36 4.89 0.76
C VAL A 64 0.37 3.66 1.67
N ALA A 65 1.55 3.07 1.84
CA ALA A 65 1.80 2.07 2.87
C ALA A 65 2.37 2.77 4.09
N VAL A 66 1.69 2.63 5.24
CA VAL A 66 2.09 3.22 6.52
C VAL A 66 2.65 2.14 7.43
N ASP A 67 3.83 2.39 7.99
CA ASP A 67 4.45 1.59 9.05
C ASP A 67 4.28 2.30 10.40
N PRO A 68 3.24 1.97 11.18
CA PRO A 68 3.00 2.60 12.48
C PRO A 68 4.04 2.21 13.54
N GLY A 69 4.85 1.18 13.29
CA GLY A 69 5.96 0.79 14.16
C GLY A 69 7.27 1.52 13.83
N ASN A 70 7.24 2.48 12.92
CA ASN A 70 8.37 3.37 12.65
C ASN A 70 8.39 4.49 13.71
N ASP A 71 9.55 4.76 14.31
CA ASP A 71 9.71 5.83 15.31
C ASP A 71 9.34 7.22 14.76
N ASN A 72 9.45 7.40 13.43
CA ASN A 72 9.04 8.63 12.75
C ASN A 72 7.53 8.68 12.43
N CYS A 73 6.73 7.75 12.95
CA CYS A 73 5.30 7.62 12.67
C CYS A 73 4.44 7.51 13.96
N PRO A 74 4.42 8.55 14.80
CA PRO A 74 3.72 8.49 16.09
C PRO A 74 2.18 8.46 15.95
N ASP A 75 1.64 8.90 14.82
CA ASP A 75 0.20 9.08 14.57
C ASP A 75 -0.40 8.04 13.61
N GLY A 76 0.42 7.31 12.85
CA GLY A 76 -0.06 6.41 11.81
C GLY A 76 -0.72 7.13 10.63
N ASP A 77 -0.46 8.44 10.45
CA ASP A 77 -1.13 9.25 9.43
C ASP A 77 -0.45 9.07 8.06
N PRO A 78 -1.18 8.68 7.00
CA PRO A 78 -0.62 8.61 5.64
C PRO A 78 -0.13 9.96 5.10
N LEU A 79 -0.51 11.10 5.67
CA LEU A 79 -0.01 12.43 5.31
C LEU A 79 1.35 12.75 5.93
N THR A 80 1.69 12.12 7.05
CA THR A 80 2.99 12.30 7.72
C THR A 80 4.08 11.56 6.93
N LEU A 81 5.07 12.27 6.38
CA LEU A 81 6.11 11.64 5.53
C LEU A 81 6.88 10.52 6.26
N GLY A 82 7.15 10.69 7.54
CA GLY A 82 7.84 9.68 8.36
C GLY A 82 7.05 8.36 8.53
N CYS A 83 5.74 8.38 8.28
CA CYS A 83 4.90 7.19 8.28
C CYS A 83 4.98 6.37 6.99
N ARG A 84 5.36 6.98 5.88
CA ARG A 84 5.26 6.35 4.56
C ARG A 84 6.40 5.36 4.35
N ALA A 85 6.10 4.08 4.52
CA ALA A 85 6.99 2.99 4.09
C ALA A 85 7.08 2.90 2.56
N ASN A 86 6.00 3.29 1.87
CA ASN A 86 5.95 3.39 0.41
C ASN A 86 4.85 4.37 -0.01
N ASN A 87 4.99 4.97 -1.19
CA ASN A 87 3.97 5.80 -1.82
C ASN A 87 4.01 5.60 -3.34
N VAL A 88 2.86 5.33 -3.96
CA VAL A 88 2.75 5.14 -5.41
C VAL A 88 1.49 5.78 -5.98
N PHE A 89 1.59 6.28 -7.21
CA PHE A 89 0.45 6.74 -8.00
C PHE A 89 0.18 5.77 -9.15
N LEU A 90 -1.07 5.30 -9.23
CA LEU A 90 -1.51 4.34 -10.24
C LEU A 90 -2.69 4.89 -11.05
N LEU A 91 -2.66 4.71 -12.37
CA LEU A 91 -3.81 4.92 -13.25
C LEU A 91 -4.62 3.64 -13.32
N GLY A 92 -5.84 3.64 -12.79
CA GLY A 92 -6.76 2.50 -12.88
C GLY A 92 -7.07 2.11 -14.32
N ASN A 93 -7.02 0.82 -14.59
CA ASN A 93 -7.33 0.21 -15.88
C ASN A 93 -7.80 -1.24 -15.69
N ALA A 94 -8.24 -1.88 -16.78
CA ALA A 94 -8.71 -3.27 -16.80
C ALA A 94 -7.69 -4.33 -16.31
N LYS A 95 -6.39 -4.00 -16.25
CA LYS A 95 -5.33 -4.87 -15.70
C LYS A 95 -5.10 -4.67 -14.20
N GLY A 96 -5.81 -3.72 -13.59
CA GLY A 96 -5.73 -3.41 -12.18
C GLY A 96 -4.81 -2.25 -11.84
N GLY A 97 -4.27 -1.51 -12.82
CA GLY A 97 -3.54 -0.25 -12.66
C GLY A 97 -2.20 -0.19 -13.39
N ASP A 98 -1.84 0.98 -13.94
CA ASP A 98 -0.50 1.28 -14.47
C ASP A 98 0.23 2.26 -13.55
N PHE A 99 1.53 2.01 -13.32
CA PHE A 99 2.37 2.91 -12.53
C PHE A 99 2.60 4.23 -13.28
N ILE A 100 2.35 5.35 -12.61
CA ILE A 100 2.58 6.67 -13.18
C ILE A 100 3.87 7.27 -12.60
N PHE A 101 4.00 7.29 -11.27
CA PHE A 101 5.20 7.74 -10.52
C PHE A 101 5.07 7.37 -9.03
N GLY A 102 6.19 7.37 -8.31
CA GLY A 102 6.28 7.03 -6.88
C GLY A 102 7.70 7.18 -6.36
#